data_AF-A0A2E6KEW7-F1
#
_entry.id   AF-A0A2E6KEW7-F1
#
_cell.length_a   1.000
_cell.length_b   1.000
_cell.length_c   1.000
_cell.angle_alpha   90.00
_cell.angle_beta   90.00
_cell.angle_gamma   90.00
#
_symmetry.space_group_name_H-M   'P 1'
#
loop_
_entity.id
_entity.type
_entity.pdbx_description
1 polymer ?
#
loop_
_entity_poly.entity_id
_entity_poly.type
_entity_poly.pdbx_seq_one_letter_code
_entity_poly.pdbx_strand_id
1 'polypeptide(L)'
;MEETFNETMTIQTFQITLTNLSYQEYLVIYGVYVDGYDNDDDWSHVIIEEHNDEILPTFTVLTDIHTCNLSIYIEIFDRNEEQLLTQGYFLEGTCQPYDYDMDGISDEDDAFPYDPTEWLDTDGDGVGDNSDAFPEDPDEWLDTDGDGVGNNNDTDDDNDGIDDESDNDDDGDGIDNDNDAFPADPNEWNDTDGDGVGDNSDVFPNNSTEWSDIDGDGIGDNSDDDADGDGIPNEEDGLPLNPNESSDSDNDGVGDNVDAFPNNPNEQYDTDGDGVGDNADTDDDGDGVMDSVDVFPLDSSETMDSDGDGVGDNSDVFPDDASERVDSDGDGVGDNSDVFPSDINEWSDYDGDGVGDNSDAFPNDSTEDTDSDDDGVGDNSDAFPYDPLETTDSDGDGVGDNTDELPNDSTEQKDSDGDGVGDSSDAFPNDSTEDTDSDGDGVGDNSDDYPDDPFRTEKEDGGSFLPGFSSVMGIVSLLGAAIIVTGRRKE
;
A
#
# COMPACT_ATOMS: atom_id res chain seq x y z
N MET A 1 0.73 8.98 0.66
CA MET A 1 -0.13 10.19 0.59
C MET A 1 -1.39 9.91 1.38
N GLU A 2 -1.20 9.72 2.68
CA GLU A 2 -2.22 9.86 3.72
C GLU A 2 -1.52 10.76 4.74
N GLU A 3 -2.12 11.90 5.05
CA GLU A 3 -1.47 12.96 5.81
C GLU A 3 -1.46 12.62 7.29
N THR A 4 -0.28 12.57 7.88
CA THR A 4 -0.10 12.45 9.33
C THR A 4 0.16 13.81 9.93
N PHE A 5 -0.88 14.47 10.47
CA PHE A 5 -0.70 15.59 11.40
C PHE A 5 -1.27 15.23 12.77
N ASN A 6 -0.41 15.32 13.80
CA ASN A 6 -0.68 14.81 15.15
C ASN A 6 -0.27 15.87 16.19
N GLU A 7 -1.05 16.94 16.24
CA GLU A 7 -0.71 18.20 16.89
C GLU A 7 -0.95 18.20 18.42
N THR A 8 -0.03 18.80 19.17
CA THR A 8 0.07 18.60 20.64
C THR A 8 -0.63 19.66 21.48
N MET A 9 -1.92 19.43 21.76
CA MET A 9 -2.78 20.30 22.60
C MET A 9 -2.14 20.79 23.93
N THR A 10 -1.84 22.09 24.02
CA THR A 10 -1.16 22.70 25.19
C THR A 10 -2.12 23.23 26.26
N ILE A 11 -2.47 22.39 27.24
CA ILE A 11 -3.42 22.74 28.33
C ILE A 11 -2.85 23.79 29.32
N GLN A 12 -3.25 25.06 29.20
CA GLN A 12 -2.93 26.10 30.20
C GLN A 12 -3.89 26.12 31.42
N THR A 13 -3.50 25.47 32.51
CA THR A 13 -4.30 25.46 33.76
C THR A 13 -4.08 26.68 34.66
N PHE A 14 -5.05 27.60 34.72
CA PHE A 14 -5.05 28.73 35.66
C PHE A 14 -5.58 28.35 37.07
N GLN A 15 -4.82 28.70 38.11
CA GLN A 15 -5.18 28.43 39.52
C GLN A 15 -5.20 29.72 40.36
N ILE A 16 -6.40 30.23 40.66
CA ILE A 16 -6.58 31.49 41.42
C ILE A 16 -6.93 31.21 42.87
N THR A 17 -5.97 31.41 43.77
CA THR A 17 -6.17 31.24 45.23
C THR A 17 -6.53 32.55 45.92
N LEU A 18 -7.82 32.76 46.18
CA LEU A 18 -8.31 33.85 47.01
C LEU A 18 -8.06 33.56 48.50
N THR A 19 -7.47 34.52 49.23
CA THR A 19 -7.12 34.36 50.65
C THR A 19 -7.68 35.50 51.51
N ASN A 20 -7.84 35.23 52.82
CA ASN A 20 -8.18 36.25 53.83
C ASN A 20 -9.62 36.82 53.73
N LEU A 21 -10.55 36.03 53.16
CA LEU A 21 -11.99 36.28 53.27
C LEU A 21 -12.49 35.97 54.69
N SER A 22 -13.65 36.52 55.06
CA SER A 22 -14.23 36.39 56.40
C SER A 22 -15.33 35.32 56.46
N TYR A 23 -15.84 34.97 57.64
CA TYR A 23 -16.97 34.03 57.77
C TYR A 23 -18.31 34.66 57.33
N GLN A 24 -18.50 34.78 56.01
CA GLN A 24 -19.73 35.23 55.35
C GLN A 24 -19.96 34.44 54.05
N GLU A 25 -21.21 34.36 53.62
CA GLU A 25 -21.57 33.90 52.27
C GLU A 25 -21.08 34.97 51.26
N TYR A 26 -20.43 34.51 50.19
CA TYR A 26 -19.92 35.33 49.09
C TYR A 26 -20.49 34.83 47.77
N LEU A 27 -20.75 35.76 46.85
CA LEU A 27 -20.98 35.47 45.44
C LEU A 27 -19.71 35.85 44.69
N VAL A 28 -19.12 34.90 43.98
CA VAL A 28 -18.03 35.15 43.02
C VAL A 28 -18.64 35.12 41.63
N ILE A 29 -18.36 36.14 40.84
CA ILE A 29 -18.68 36.22 39.42
C ILE A 29 -17.34 36.34 38.69
N TYR A 30 -17.17 35.64 37.59
CA TYR A 30 -16.05 35.88 36.68
C TYR A 30 -16.54 36.00 35.24
N GLY A 31 -15.83 36.81 34.46
CA GLY A 31 -15.89 36.86 33.02
C GLY A 31 -14.53 36.45 32.48
N VAL A 32 -14.55 35.61 31.45
CA VAL A 32 -13.40 35.31 30.60
C VAL A 32 -13.68 36.00 29.28
N TYR A 33 -12.69 36.70 28.74
CA TYR A 33 -12.70 37.24 27.39
C TYR A 33 -11.56 36.56 26.66
N VAL A 34 -11.89 35.99 25.51
CA VAL A 34 -10.98 35.46 24.51
C VAL A 34 -10.97 36.50 23.37
N ASP A 35 -9.77 36.86 22.93
CA ASP A 35 -9.44 37.62 21.71
C ASP A 35 -10.08 38.99 21.51
N GLY A 36 -10.59 39.53 22.62
CA GLY A 36 -11.28 40.82 22.64
C GLY A 36 -12.72 40.76 22.16
N TYR A 37 -13.25 39.56 21.84
CA TYR A 37 -14.66 39.37 21.59
C TYR A 37 -15.44 39.53 22.91
N ASP A 38 -16.21 40.62 23.00
CA ASP A 38 -17.22 40.80 24.04
C ASP A 38 -18.50 40.16 23.49
N ASN A 39 -18.84 38.96 23.98
CA ASN A 39 -20.08 38.29 23.61
C ASN A 39 -21.25 39.02 24.32
N ASP A 40 -21.57 40.21 23.80
CA ASP A 40 -22.33 41.33 24.43
C ASP A 40 -23.83 41.01 24.68
N ASP A 41 -24.24 39.73 24.53
CA ASP A 41 -25.61 39.25 24.78
C ASP A 41 -25.72 37.94 25.62
N ASP A 42 -24.62 37.28 26.05
CA ASP A 42 -24.71 36.36 27.22
C ASP A 42 -23.54 36.46 28.19
N TRP A 43 -23.88 36.65 29.46
CA TRP A 43 -22.90 36.78 30.54
C TRP A 43 -22.29 35.43 30.84
N SER A 44 -21.07 35.18 30.36
CA SER A 44 -20.07 34.24 30.89
C SER A 44 -20.49 32.81 31.29
N HIS A 45 -19.51 31.95 31.56
CA HIS A 45 -19.77 30.78 32.39
C HIS A 45 -20.04 31.22 33.85
N VAL A 46 -21.26 31.70 34.15
CA VAL A 46 -21.66 32.11 35.51
C VAL A 46 -21.87 30.87 36.38
N ILE A 47 -20.77 30.32 36.89
CA ILE A 47 -20.79 29.32 37.96
C ILE A 47 -21.22 30.01 39.26
N ILE A 48 -22.54 30.18 39.46
CA ILE A 48 -23.13 30.66 40.72
C ILE A 48 -23.05 29.54 41.77
N GLU A 49 -21.88 29.40 42.40
CA GLU A 49 -21.72 28.52 43.57
C GLU A 49 -21.77 29.31 44.89
N GLU A 50 -22.84 29.11 45.66
CA GLU A 50 -22.97 29.60 47.04
C GLU A 50 -22.04 28.82 48.00
N HIS A 51 -20.77 29.22 48.07
CA HIS A 51 -19.80 28.59 48.98
C HIS A 51 -19.94 29.06 50.43
N ASN A 52 -19.87 28.09 51.35
CA ASN A 52 -20.00 28.30 52.81
C ASN A 52 -18.74 27.92 53.61
N ASP A 53 -17.65 27.50 52.95
CA ASP A 53 -16.44 26.93 53.57
C ASP A 53 -15.15 27.71 53.26
N GLU A 54 -14.06 27.43 54.00
CA GLU A 54 -12.77 28.17 53.97
C GLU A 54 -11.95 28.03 52.66
N ILE A 55 -12.44 27.29 51.67
CA ILE A 55 -11.76 27.04 50.39
C ILE A 55 -12.76 27.34 49.27
N LEU A 56 -12.35 28.23 48.36
CA LEU A 56 -13.15 28.65 47.20
C LEU A 56 -12.96 27.71 45.99
N PRO A 57 -13.86 27.75 44.99
CA PRO A 57 -13.81 26.82 43.88
C PRO A 57 -12.59 27.07 43.00
N THR A 58 -11.99 25.97 42.54
CA THR A 58 -11.13 25.96 41.37
C THR A 58 -12.03 25.95 40.14
N PHE A 59 -11.94 26.97 39.30
CA PHE A 59 -12.41 26.91 37.92
C PHE A 59 -11.20 26.72 37.01
N THR A 60 -11.35 25.89 35.99
CA THR A 60 -10.40 25.78 34.88
C THR A 60 -10.96 26.63 33.75
N VAL A 61 -10.09 27.39 33.10
CA VAL A 61 -10.35 27.93 31.75
C VAL A 61 -9.51 27.05 30.83
N LEU A 62 -10.14 26.53 29.79
CA LEU A 62 -9.48 25.87 28.68
C LEU A 62 -9.54 26.86 27.50
N THR A 63 -8.50 26.84 26.69
CA THR A 63 -8.31 27.61 25.47
C THR A 63 -7.60 26.69 24.50
N ASP A 64 -7.91 26.83 23.23
CA ASP A 64 -7.18 26.39 22.04
C ASP A 64 -5.77 27.04 21.96
N ILE A 65 -5.09 26.78 20.84
CA ILE A 65 -3.77 27.33 20.49
C ILE A 65 -3.86 28.73 19.84
N HIS A 66 -4.98 29.05 19.19
CA HIS A 66 -5.21 30.30 18.45
C HIS A 66 -5.54 31.51 19.37
N THR A 67 -5.92 31.27 20.64
CA THR A 67 -6.28 32.27 21.65
C THR A 67 -5.19 33.34 21.93
N CYS A 68 -5.24 34.43 21.16
CA CYS A 68 -4.42 35.64 21.27
C CYS A 68 -4.36 36.34 22.65
N ASN A 69 -5.52 36.58 23.29
CA ASN A 69 -5.69 37.56 24.36
C ASN A 69 -6.68 37.11 25.45
N LEU A 70 -6.18 36.38 26.45
CA LEU A 70 -6.99 35.92 27.57
C LEU A 70 -7.12 36.98 28.68
N SER A 71 -8.30 37.60 28.80
CA SER A 71 -8.64 38.48 29.93
C SER A 71 -9.59 37.81 30.92
N ILE A 72 -9.18 37.64 32.18
CA ILE A 72 -10.05 37.09 33.24
C ILE A 72 -10.39 38.18 34.25
N TYR A 73 -11.65 38.61 34.29
CA TYR A 73 -12.18 39.56 35.26
C TYR A 73 -12.95 38.84 36.36
N ILE A 74 -12.59 39.08 37.62
CA ILE A 74 -13.24 38.46 38.78
C ILE A 74 -13.83 39.53 39.68
N GLU A 75 -15.11 39.39 39.99
CA GLU A 75 -15.85 40.23 40.93
C GLU A 75 -16.35 39.40 42.12
N ILE A 76 -16.20 39.92 43.34
CA ILE A 76 -16.65 39.26 44.57
C ILE A 76 -17.63 40.17 45.29
N PHE A 77 -18.80 39.65 45.62
CA PHE A 77 -19.89 40.33 46.33
C PHE A 77 -20.14 39.71 47.70
N ASP A 78 -20.61 40.52 48.64
CA ASP A 78 -21.09 40.05 49.94
C ASP A 78 -22.54 39.53 49.88
N ARG A 79 -22.98 38.93 50.98
CA ARG A 79 -24.37 38.47 51.24
C ARG A 79 -25.51 39.50 51.09
N ASN A 80 -25.21 40.76 50.76
CA ASN A 80 -26.16 41.83 50.50
C ASN A 80 -26.04 42.37 49.06
N GLU A 81 -25.29 41.67 48.19
CA GLU A 81 -24.94 42.11 46.83
C GLU A 81 -24.08 43.40 46.81
N GLU A 82 -23.39 43.74 47.92
CA GLU A 82 -22.39 44.81 47.91
C GLU A 82 -21.05 44.27 47.41
N GLN A 83 -20.55 44.85 46.31
CA GLN A 83 -19.26 44.50 45.69
C GLN A 83 -18.09 44.77 46.64
N LEU A 84 -17.24 43.77 46.86
CA LEU A 84 -16.11 43.78 47.80
C LEU A 84 -14.76 43.92 47.11
N LEU A 85 -14.59 43.27 45.96
CA LEU A 85 -13.33 43.22 45.20
C LEU A 85 -13.63 43.02 43.71
N THR A 86 -12.87 43.72 42.86
CA THR A 86 -12.73 43.43 41.43
C THR A 86 -11.25 43.23 41.16
N GLN A 87 -10.88 42.18 40.43
CA GLN A 87 -9.51 41.94 39.99
C GLN A 87 -9.50 41.39 38.57
N GLY A 88 -8.76 42.07 37.68
CA GLY A 88 -8.49 41.60 36.32
C GLY A 88 -7.13 40.92 36.24
N TYR A 89 -7.06 39.87 35.45
CA TYR A 89 -5.85 39.21 34.96
C TYR A 89 -5.86 39.35 33.43
N PHE A 90 -4.68 39.55 32.87
CA PHE A 90 -4.47 39.67 31.43
C PHE A 90 -3.25 38.81 31.11
N LEU A 91 -3.43 37.87 30.19
CA LEU A 91 -2.34 37.17 29.52
C LEU A 91 -2.41 37.52 28.04
N GLU A 92 -1.29 38.00 27.53
CA GLU A 92 -1.03 38.06 26.09
C GLU A 92 -0.50 36.68 25.71
N GLY A 93 -1.23 35.97 24.86
CA GLY A 93 -0.71 34.86 24.08
C GLY A 93 0.03 35.40 22.85
N THR A 94 0.53 34.49 22.03
CA THR A 94 0.87 34.73 20.64
C THR A 94 -0.33 34.25 19.83
N CYS A 95 -1.00 35.14 19.09
CA CYS A 95 -1.79 34.67 17.95
C CYS A 95 -0.80 34.05 16.95
N GLN A 96 -1.14 32.92 16.34
CA GLN A 96 -0.47 32.47 15.12
C GLN A 96 -1.55 32.13 14.09
N PRO A 97 -1.74 33.03 13.11
CA PRO A 97 -2.50 32.76 11.89
C PRO A 97 -1.78 33.37 10.68
N TYR A 98 -0.44 33.42 10.71
CA TYR A 98 0.32 33.68 9.51
C TYR A 98 0.43 32.32 8.81
N ASP A 99 -0.05 32.26 7.58
CA ASP A 99 0.19 31.21 6.59
C ASP A 99 0.57 32.03 5.35
N TYR A 100 1.87 32.21 5.15
CA TYR A 100 2.38 33.21 4.21
C TYR A 100 2.22 32.78 2.74
N ASP A 101 2.22 31.48 2.48
CA ASP A 101 2.28 30.92 1.12
C ASP A 101 1.00 30.18 0.68
N MET A 102 0.07 29.92 1.61
CA MET A 102 -1.29 29.42 1.42
C MET A 102 -1.42 27.89 1.23
N ASP A 103 -0.59 27.08 1.89
CA ASP A 103 -0.79 25.62 1.89
C ASP A 103 -1.79 25.11 2.95
N GLY A 104 -2.11 25.93 3.96
CA GLY A 104 -3.05 25.63 5.03
C GLY A 104 -2.41 25.32 6.39
N ILE A 105 -1.08 25.39 6.53
CA ILE A 105 -0.35 25.28 7.80
C ILE A 105 0.19 26.65 8.23
N SER A 106 0.35 26.92 9.53
CA SER A 106 0.71 28.25 10.02
C SER A 106 2.22 28.42 10.30
N ASP A 107 2.81 29.57 9.91
CA ASP A 107 4.22 30.00 10.01
C ASP A 107 5.01 29.62 11.29
N GLU A 108 4.35 29.37 12.43
CA GLU A 108 5.04 29.01 13.69
C GLU A 108 5.06 27.49 13.98
N ASP A 109 4.22 26.72 13.30
CA ASP A 109 4.13 25.26 13.33
C ASP A 109 4.54 24.62 11.98
N ASP A 110 4.53 25.41 10.90
CA ASP A 110 5.11 25.15 9.59
C ASP A 110 6.66 25.24 9.63
N ALA A 111 7.31 24.25 9.02
CA ALA A 111 8.76 24.18 8.89
C ALA A 111 9.33 25.08 7.77
N PHE A 112 8.56 25.37 6.72
CA PHE A 112 8.95 26.20 5.56
C PHE A 112 7.93 27.31 5.21
N PRO A 113 7.77 28.36 6.06
CA PRO A 113 6.76 29.45 5.91
C PRO A 113 6.87 30.39 4.72
N TYR A 114 7.39 29.93 3.59
CA TYR A 114 7.54 30.63 2.32
C TYR A 114 7.48 29.67 1.10
N ASP A 115 7.20 28.37 1.29
CA ASP A 115 7.11 27.35 0.25
C ASP A 115 5.78 26.55 0.35
N PRO A 116 4.76 26.87 -0.47
CA PRO A 116 3.42 26.29 -0.36
C PRO A 116 3.32 24.85 -0.88
N THR A 117 4.45 24.16 -0.92
CA THR A 117 4.56 22.75 -1.25
C THR A 117 5.23 21.94 -0.14
N GLU A 118 5.72 22.58 0.93
CA GLU A 118 6.43 21.95 2.05
C GLU A 118 6.01 22.58 3.38
N TRP A 119 5.40 21.83 4.27
CA TRP A 119 4.94 22.36 5.57
C TRP A 119 5.49 21.63 6.80
N LEU A 120 6.06 20.43 6.61
CA LEU A 120 6.54 19.56 7.67
C LEU A 120 8.01 19.19 7.44
N ASP A 121 8.77 19.12 8.53
CA ASP A 121 10.16 18.65 8.63
C ASP A 121 10.18 17.66 9.81
N THR A 122 9.75 16.42 9.56
CA THR A 122 9.42 15.44 10.61
C THR A 122 10.64 15.07 11.47
N ASP A 123 11.85 15.10 10.90
CA ASP A 123 13.07 14.70 11.58
C ASP A 123 14.05 15.85 11.95
N GLY A 124 13.87 17.04 11.36
CA GLY A 124 14.60 18.27 11.69
C GLY A 124 15.89 18.50 10.89
N ASP A 125 15.98 17.90 9.71
CA ASP A 125 17.06 18.01 8.73
C ASP A 125 17.05 19.37 7.99
N GLY A 126 15.86 19.84 7.61
CA GLY A 126 15.64 21.07 6.85
C GLY A 126 15.35 20.89 5.35
N VAL A 127 14.98 19.69 4.91
CA VAL A 127 14.19 19.38 3.71
C VAL A 127 12.75 19.05 4.14
N GLY A 128 11.76 19.37 3.31
CA GLY A 128 10.35 19.17 3.66
C GLY A 128 9.83 17.80 3.27
N ASP A 129 8.93 17.24 4.09
CA ASP A 129 8.38 15.87 3.98
C ASP A 129 7.77 15.52 2.60
N ASN A 130 7.39 16.48 1.75
CA ASN A 130 6.84 16.19 0.41
C ASN A 130 7.94 16.05 -0.67
N SER A 131 9.09 16.73 -0.48
CA SER A 131 10.28 16.61 -1.32
C SER A 131 11.29 15.61 -0.77
N ASP A 132 11.23 15.30 0.52
CA ASP A 132 12.12 14.37 1.20
C ASP A 132 11.76 12.90 0.88
N ALA A 133 12.76 12.12 0.45
CA ALA A 133 12.58 10.70 0.14
C ALA A 133 12.50 9.79 1.39
N PHE A 134 13.00 10.26 2.54
CA PHE A 134 13.07 9.56 3.83
C PHE A 134 12.69 10.46 5.04
N PRO A 135 11.46 11.02 5.13
CA PRO A 135 11.08 12.02 6.15
C PRO A 135 11.21 11.64 7.64
N GLU A 136 11.68 10.43 7.99
CA GLU A 136 11.94 10.01 9.37
C GLU A 136 13.45 9.83 9.71
N ASP A 137 14.38 9.99 8.76
CA ASP A 137 15.83 9.78 8.99
C ASP A 137 16.68 11.03 8.66
N PRO A 138 17.03 11.87 9.67
CA PRO A 138 17.64 13.21 9.49
C PRO A 138 19.13 13.17 9.07
N ASP A 139 19.58 12.02 8.58
CA ASP A 139 20.87 11.81 7.92
C ASP A 139 20.65 11.47 6.41
N GLU A 140 19.42 11.39 5.88
CA GLU A 140 19.03 11.04 4.48
C GLU A 140 17.81 11.84 3.98
N TRP A 141 17.89 12.51 2.82
CA TRP A 141 16.75 13.31 2.27
C TRP A 141 16.48 13.09 0.77
N LEU A 142 17.32 12.29 0.09
CA LEU A 142 17.31 12.10 -1.37
C LEU A 142 17.50 10.63 -1.72
N ASP A 143 16.77 10.17 -2.74
CA ASP A 143 16.84 8.83 -3.35
C ASP A 143 16.94 8.98 -4.87
N THR A 144 18.17 9.07 -5.40
CA THR A 144 18.39 9.42 -6.82
C THR A 144 17.95 8.33 -7.80
N ASP A 145 18.07 7.04 -7.45
CA ASP A 145 17.71 5.93 -8.34
C ASP A 145 16.34 5.29 -8.03
N GLY A 146 15.78 5.52 -6.84
CA GLY A 146 14.51 4.98 -6.37
C GLY A 146 14.60 3.56 -5.78
N ASP A 147 15.77 3.15 -5.29
CA ASP A 147 16.05 1.85 -4.64
C ASP A 147 15.43 1.75 -3.23
N GLY A 148 15.21 2.88 -2.56
CA GLY A 148 14.77 2.96 -1.16
C GLY A 148 15.91 2.97 -0.15
N VAL A 149 17.11 3.40 -0.56
CA VAL A 149 18.25 3.71 0.31
C VAL A 149 18.75 5.11 -0.04
N GLY A 150 18.78 6.02 0.94
CA GLY A 150 19.20 7.40 0.69
C GLY A 150 20.68 7.56 0.38
N ASN A 151 20.99 8.55 -0.46
CA ASN A 151 22.32 8.81 -1.02
C ASN A 151 23.46 8.97 0.01
N ASN A 152 23.21 9.35 1.27
CA ASN A 152 24.30 9.46 2.27
C ASN A 152 24.73 8.09 2.85
N ASN A 153 23.88 7.06 2.75
CA ASN A 153 24.14 5.69 3.19
C ASN A 153 24.22 4.67 2.03
N ASP A 154 23.64 4.97 0.87
CA ASP A 154 23.96 4.22 -0.34
C ASP A 154 25.42 4.47 -0.77
N THR A 155 25.82 3.76 -1.81
CA THR A 155 27.20 3.73 -2.31
C THR A 155 27.26 3.57 -3.83
N ASP A 156 26.13 3.66 -4.55
CA ASP A 156 25.97 3.45 -6.01
C ASP A 156 24.75 4.28 -6.47
N ASP A 157 24.77 5.60 -6.19
CA ASP A 157 23.62 6.55 -6.22
C ASP A 157 22.78 6.58 -7.54
N ASP A 158 23.31 6.08 -8.67
CA ASP A 158 22.61 5.96 -9.96
C ASP A 158 22.31 4.49 -10.39
N ASN A 159 22.77 3.52 -9.60
CA ASN A 159 22.70 2.07 -9.80
C ASN A 159 23.29 1.57 -11.16
N ASP A 160 24.28 2.29 -11.73
CA ASP A 160 25.10 1.82 -12.87
C ASP A 160 25.86 0.52 -12.53
N GLY A 161 26.22 0.35 -11.24
CA GLY A 161 27.00 -0.76 -10.73
C GLY A 161 28.47 -0.39 -10.45
N ILE A 162 28.75 0.87 -10.13
CA ILE A 162 30.08 1.40 -9.81
C ILE A 162 30.00 2.29 -8.58
N ASP A 163 30.60 1.84 -7.47
CA ASP A 163 30.51 2.58 -6.22
C ASP A 163 31.03 4.04 -6.34
N ASP A 164 30.32 5.08 -5.83
CA ASP A 164 30.65 6.52 -6.00
C ASP A 164 32.03 6.94 -5.48
N GLU A 165 32.63 6.21 -4.51
CA GLU A 165 34.07 6.35 -4.17
C GLU A 165 35.00 6.14 -5.39
N SER A 166 34.49 5.51 -6.45
CA SER A 166 35.16 5.10 -7.69
C SER A 166 34.50 5.62 -8.97
N ASP A 167 33.24 6.07 -8.93
CA ASP A 167 32.63 6.76 -10.05
C ASP A 167 33.05 8.23 -10.15
N ASN A 168 32.44 8.94 -11.08
CA ASN A 168 32.67 10.33 -11.40
C ASN A 168 31.40 11.01 -11.94
N ASP A 169 30.21 10.40 -11.87
CA ASP A 169 28.95 10.75 -12.56
C ASP A 169 27.79 10.29 -11.63
N ASP A 170 27.78 10.79 -10.38
CA ASP A 170 27.12 10.16 -9.22
C ASP A 170 25.57 10.14 -9.33
N ASP A 171 24.98 10.99 -10.17
CA ASP A 171 23.52 11.01 -10.45
C ASP A 171 23.13 10.43 -11.83
N GLY A 172 24.11 9.96 -12.61
CA GLY A 172 23.90 9.30 -13.90
C GLY A 172 23.39 10.21 -15.04
N ASP A 173 23.43 11.54 -14.90
CA ASP A 173 23.01 12.48 -15.96
C ASP A 173 23.94 12.40 -17.21
N GLY A 174 25.22 12.05 -16.99
CA GLY A 174 26.26 11.92 -18.02
C GLY A 174 27.31 13.04 -18.04
N ILE A 175 27.46 13.83 -16.97
CA ILE A 175 28.38 14.96 -16.80
C ILE A 175 29.28 14.73 -15.58
N ASP A 176 30.61 14.55 -15.79
CA ASP A 176 31.46 14.20 -14.65
C ASP A 176 31.40 15.24 -13.49
N ASN A 177 31.11 14.83 -12.23
CA ASN A 177 30.86 15.65 -11.02
C ASN A 177 31.82 16.83 -10.82
N ASP A 178 33.09 16.65 -11.22
CA ASP A 178 34.17 17.65 -11.17
C ASP A 178 33.92 18.86 -12.14
N ASN A 179 32.91 18.75 -13.00
CA ASN A 179 32.42 19.74 -13.96
C ASN A 179 30.91 20.04 -13.81
N ASP A 180 30.20 19.29 -12.97
CA ASP A 180 28.79 19.50 -12.70
C ASP A 180 28.56 20.65 -11.70
N ALA A 181 27.41 21.30 -11.78
CA ALA A 181 26.98 22.36 -10.87
C ALA A 181 26.13 21.82 -9.71
N PHE A 182 25.34 20.77 -9.92
CA PHE A 182 24.47 20.11 -8.94
C PHE A 182 24.64 18.59 -9.06
N PRO A 183 25.77 18.00 -8.61
CA PRO A 183 26.16 16.59 -8.85
C PRO A 183 25.34 15.52 -8.11
N ALA A 184 24.09 15.85 -7.77
CA ALA A 184 23.11 15.00 -7.12
C ALA A 184 21.68 15.27 -7.66
N ASP A 185 21.50 16.22 -8.59
CA ASP A 185 20.22 16.45 -9.27
C ASP A 185 20.41 16.11 -10.76
N PRO A 186 19.96 14.92 -11.21
CA PRO A 186 20.11 14.48 -12.60
C PRO A 186 19.29 15.32 -13.61
N ASN A 187 18.56 16.34 -13.13
CA ASN A 187 17.87 17.32 -13.96
C ASN A 187 18.62 18.65 -14.12
N GLU A 188 19.72 18.91 -13.39
CA GLU A 188 20.42 20.20 -13.39
C GLU A 188 21.96 20.10 -13.40
N TRP A 189 22.57 20.25 -14.57
CA TRP A 189 24.03 20.08 -14.73
C TRP A 189 24.82 21.38 -15.05
N ASN A 190 24.15 22.54 -15.10
CA ASN A 190 24.82 23.86 -15.25
C ASN A 190 24.15 24.92 -14.38
N ASP A 191 24.96 25.79 -13.80
CA ASP A 191 24.59 27.13 -13.35
C ASP A 191 25.48 28.12 -14.16
N THR A 192 24.91 28.70 -15.22
CA THR A 192 25.68 29.51 -16.20
C THR A 192 26.13 30.86 -15.64
N ASP A 193 25.48 31.41 -14.60
CA ASP A 193 25.76 32.77 -14.12
C ASP A 193 26.04 32.93 -12.61
N GLY A 194 25.76 31.91 -11.81
CA GLY A 194 26.24 31.75 -10.44
C GLY A 194 25.28 32.20 -9.35
N ASP A 195 23.96 32.13 -9.54
CA ASP A 195 22.99 32.43 -8.47
C ASP A 195 22.50 31.22 -7.65
N GLY A 196 22.67 30.00 -8.17
CA GLY A 196 22.31 28.77 -7.51
C GLY A 196 21.00 28.13 -7.96
N VAL A 197 20.33 28.66 -9.00
CA VAL A 197 19.27 27.94 -9.72
C VAL A 197 19.87 27.30 -10.97
N GLY A 198 19.47 26.08 -11.31
CA GLY A 198 19.99 25.36 -12.46
C GLY A 198 19.44 25.88 -13.80
N ASP A 199 20.26 25.79 -14.86
CA ASP A 199 19.99 26.29 -16.22
C ASP A 199 18.69 25.75 -16.85
N ASN A 200 18.10 24.64 -16.35
CA ASN A 200 16.85 24.08 -16.87
C ASN A 200 15.60 24.61 -16.17
N SER A 201 15.69 24.94 -14.87
CA SER A 201 14.63 25.51 -14.04
C SER A 201 14.65 27.04 -14.05
N ASP A 202 15.82 27.66 -14.18
CA ASP A 202 15.98 29.11 -14.32
C ASP A 202 15.40 29.61 -15.65
N VAL A 203 14.46 30.57 -15.59
CA VAL A 203 13.86 31.20 -16.77
C VAL A 203 14.83 32.20 -17.45
N PHE A 204 15.83 32.71 -16.74
CA PHE A 204 16.89 33.59 -17.23
C PHE A 204 18.34 33.14 -16.93
N PRO A 205 18.84 31.98 -17.47
CA PRO A 205 20.16 31.35 -17.20
C PRO A 205 21.45 32.14 -17.54
N ASN A 206 21.38 33.47 -17.64
CA ASN A 206 22.48 34.38 -17.95
C ASN A 206 22.37 35.70 -17.16
N ASN A 207 21.51 35.77 -16.14
CA ASN A 207 21.23 36.93 -15.31
C ASN A 207 20.89 36.59 -13.83
N SER A 208 21.92 36.34 -13.00
CA SER A 208 21.98 36.12 -11.52
C SER A 208 21.24 37.10 -10.57
N THR A 209 20.16 37.70 -11.02
CA THR A 209 19.22 38.48 -10.22
C THR A 209 17.76 38.19 -10.60
N GLU A 210 17.51 37.28 -11.53
CA GLU A 210 16.18 36.93 -12.04
C GLU A 210 16.17 35.43 -12.34
N TRP A 211 15.29 34.66 -11.73
CA TRP A 211 15.16 33.21 -11.97
C TRP A 211 13.74 32.77 -12.39
N SER A 212 12.74 33.64 -12.20
CA SER A 212 11.32 33.39 -12.44
C SER A 212 10.65 34.53 -13.24
N ASP A 213 9.59 34.20 -13.98
CA ASP A 213 8.82 35.01 -14.96
C ASP A 213 7.35 34.52 -14.92
N ILE A 214 6.60 34.93 -13.88
CA ILE A 214 5.27 34.35 -13.59
C ILE A 214 4.25 34.61 -14.71
N ASP A 215 4.23 35.82 -15.28
CA ASP A 215 3.30 36.18 -16.36
C ASP A 215 3.77 35.75 -17.77
N GLY A 216 5.07 35.48 -17.93
CA GLY A 216 5.69 35.06 -19.19
C GLY A 216 5.89 36.18 -20.22
N ASP A 217 5.95 37.45 -19.79
CA ASP A 217 6.29 38.64 -20.60
C ASP A 217 7.74 38.58 -21.13
N GLY A 218 8.65 38.00 -20.34
CA GLY A 218 10.09 37.98 -20.59
C GLY A 218 10.87 39.07 -19.84
N ILE A 219 10.31 39.58 -18.75
CA ILE A 219 10.99 40.34 -17.69
C ILE A 219 10.88 39.48 -16.42
N GLY A 220 11.97 39.34 -15.66
CA GLY A 220 11.94 38.54 -14.44
C GLY A 220 11.29 39.27 -13.27
N ASP A 221 10.71 38.50 -12.35
CA ASP A 221 9.85 38.99 -11.27
C ASP A 221 10.56 40.03 -10.37
N ASN A 222 11.88 39.97 -10.18
CA ASN A 222 12.63 40.94 -9.37
C ASN A 222 12.85 42.29 -10.09
N SER A 223 12.65 42.33 -11.41
CA SER A 223 12.78 43.51 -12.26
C SER A 223 11.47 44.03 -12.84
N ASP A 224 10.36 43.28 -12.75
CA ASP A 224 9.06 43.78 -13.21
C ASP A 224 8.41 44.76 -12.20
N ASP A 225 7.62 45.67 -12.75
CA ASP A 225 6.73 46.57 -12.00
C ASP A 225 5.32 45.92 -11.78
N ASP A 226 4.98 44.80 -12.44
CA ASP A 226 3.66 44.12 -12.57
C ASP A 226 3.90 42.60 -12.85
N ALA A 227 4.42 41.86 -11.86
CA ALA A 227 5.12 40.57 -12.09
C ALA A 227 4.23 39.36 -12.42
N ASP A 228 2.95 39.40 -12.05
CA ASP A 228 1.97 38.38 -12.41
C ASP A 228 1.10 38.78 -13.64
N GLY A 229 1.24 40.02 -14.12
CA GLY A 229 0.56 40.53 -15.30
C GLY A 229 -0.96 40.73 -15.16
N ASP A 230 -1.50 40.78 -13.93
CA ASP A 230 -2.93 41.12 -13.68
C ASP A 230 -3.28 42.55 -14.18
N GLY A 231 -2.28 43.45 -14.15
CA GLY A 231 -2.38 44.85 -14.56
C GLY A 231 -2.43 45.87 -13.41
N ILE A 232 -2.20 45.44 -12.17
CA ILE A 232 -1.96 46.23 -10.97
C ILE A 232 -0.45 46.17 -10.64
N PRO A 233 0.24 47.32 -10.49
CA PRO A 233 1.67 47.29 -10.20
C PRO A 233 1.97 46.71 -8.80
N ASN A 234 3.09 46.01 -8.65
CA ASN A 234 3.58 45.39 -7.41
C ASN A 234 3.64 46.32 -6.18
N GLU A 235 3.64 47.66 -6.36
CA GLU A 235 3.58 48.66 -5.26
C GLU A 235 2.15 49.09 -4.85
N GLU A 236 1.13 48.73 -5.63
CA GLU A 236 -0.30 48.91 -5.38
C GLU A 236 -1.06 47.58 -5.22
N ASP A 237 -0.39 46.44 -5.45
CA ASP A 237 -0.92 45.08 -5.29
C ASP A 237 -0.79 44.55 -3.84
N GLY A 238 -1.72 43.68 -3.43
CA GLY A 238 -1.68 42.93 -2.18
C GLY A 238 -0.87 41.63 -2.30
N LEU A 239 -0.93 40.94 -3.43
CA LEU A 239 -0.29 39.65 -3.70
C LEU A 239 0.46 39.69 -5.06
N PRO A 240 1.62 40.37 -5.14
CA PRO A 240 2.30 40.72 -6.40
C PRO A 240 2.81 39.56 -7.30
N LEU A 241 2.53 38.31 -6.92
CA LEU A 241 2.92 37.08 -7.61
C LEU A 241 1.70 36.19 -7.92
N ASN A 242 0.46 36.62 -7.60
CA ASN A 242 -0.75 35.83 -7.77
C ASN A 242 -1.71 36.50 -8.78
N PRO A 243 -1.71 36.07 -10.06
CA PRO A 243 -2.44 36.73 -11.15
C PRO A 243 -3.97 36.66 -11.06
N ASN A 244 -4.51 36.11 -9.98
CA ASN A 244 -5.94 36.06 -9.70
C ASN A 244 -6.37 37.09 -8.64
N GLU A 245 -5.47 37.49 -7.72
CA GLU A 245 -5.78 38.32 -6.56
C GLU A 245 -4.93 39.58 -6.44
N SER A 246 -5.55 40.74 -6.65
CA SER A 246 -4.88 42.05 -6.51
C SER A 246 -5.36 42.85 -5.29
N SER A 247 -5.87 42.19 -4.26
CA SER A 247 -6.39 42.83 -3.05
C SER A 247 -6.31 41.90 -1.85
N ASP A 248 -5.62 42.39 -0.84
CA ASP A 248 -5.57 41.90 0.54
C ASP A 248 -5.80 43.16 1.40
N SER A 249 -6.93 43.19 2.12
CA SER A 249 -7.47 44.41 2.74
C SER A 249 -6.95 44.69 4.15
N ASP A 250 -6.36 43.71 4.83
CA ASP A 250 -5.83 43.83 6.19
C ASP A 250 -4.39 43.35 6.36
N ASN A 251 -3.79 42.84 5.29
CA ASN A 251 -2.38 42.49 5.13
C ASN A 251 -1.96 41.22 5.89
N ASP A 252 -2.78 40.16 5.84
CA ASP A 252 -2.47 38.86 6.44
C ASP A 252 -1.88 37.83 5.47
N GLY A 253 -1.96 38.08 4.16
CA GLY A 253 -1.50 37.17 3.11
C GLY A 253 -2.62 36.63 2.23
N VAL A 254 -3.88 36.60 2.68
CA VAL A 254 -4.97 35.96 1.94
C VAL A 254 -5.76 36.98 1.09
N GLY A 255 -6.13 36.57 -0.12
CA GLY A 255 -6.84 37.43 -1.07
C GLY A 255 -8.31 37.68 -0.66
N ASP A 256 -8.75 38.94 -0.78
CA ASP A 256 -10.10 39.50 -0.48
C ASP A 256 -11.32 38.69 -0.99
N ASN A 257 -11.12 37.70 -1.86
CA ASN A 257 -12.16 36.92 -2.52
C ASN A 257 -12.26 35.45 -2.08
N VAL A 258 -11.22 34.92 -1.42
CA VAL A 258 -11.12 33.57 -0.85
C VAL A 258 -11.13 33.64 0.67
N ASP A 259 -10.57 34.70 1.24
CA ASP A 259 -10.74 35.05 2.65
C ASP A 259 -12.24 35.23 3.01
N ALA A 260 -12.68 34.49 4.03
CA ALA A 260 -14.02 34.59 4.61
C ALA A 260 -14.25 35.92 5.37
N PHE A 261 -13.20 36.51 5.95
CA PHE A 261 -13.22 37.77 6.70
C PHE A 261 -12.21 38.86 6.22
N PRO A 262 -12.34 39.44 5.00
CA PRO A 262 -11.43 40.45 4.37
C PRO A 262 -11.17 41.79 5.05
N ASN A 263 -11.31 41.88 6.38
CA ASN A 263 -10.98 43.03 7.22
C ASN A 263 -10.54 42.58 8.64
N ASN A 264 -10.30 41.29 8.88
CA ASN A 264 -9.78 40.74 10.12
C ASN A 264 -8.56 39.81 9.85
N PRO A 265 -7.31 40.29 10.04
CA PRO A 265 -6.08 39.57 9.72
C PRO A 265 -5.72 38.49 10.76
N ASN A 266 -6.72 37.77 11.25
CA ASN A 266 -6.63 36.67 12.22
C ASN A 266 -7.76 35.65 11.98
N GLU A 267 -8.53 35.76 10.88
CA GLU A 267 -9.64 34.86 10.54
C GLU A 267 -9.71 34.78 9.01
N GLN A 268 -9.41 33.61 8.44
CA GLN A 268 -9.37 33.43 6.98
C GLN A 268 -10.43 32.43 6.50
N TYR A 269 -10.81 31.49 7.38
CA TYR A 269 -11.69 30.36 7.11
C TYR A 269 -13.00 30.45 7.95
N ASP A 270 -14.08 29.88 7.42
CA ASP A 270 -15.46 29.81 7.95
C ASP A 270 -16.01 28.46 7.49
N THR A 271 -15.50 27.37 8.09
CA THR A 271 -15.56 26.01 7.53
C THR A 271 -17.00 25.46 7.45
N ASP A 272 -17.83 25.66 8.48
CA ASP A 272 -19.26 25.30 8.47
C ASP A 272 -20.16 26.36 7.76
N GLY A 273 -19.69 27.60 7.63
CA GLY A 273 -20.42 28.71 7.02
C GLY A 273 -21.44 29.43 7.93
N ASP A 274 -21.29 29.33 9.25
CA ASP A 274 -22.04 30.06 10.29
C ASP A 274 -21.76 31.58 10.23
N GLY A 275 -20.51 31.96 9.93
CA GLY A 275 -20.02 33.33 9.92
C GLY A 275 -19.34 33.79 11.22
N VAL A 276 -18.97 32.86 12.09
CA VAL A 276 -17.78 32.93 12.96
C VAL A 276 -16.60 32.34 12.16
N GLY A 277 -15.37 32.79 12.43
CA GLY A 277 -14.19 32.22 11.76
C GLY A 277 -13.54 31.16 12.62
N ASP A 278 -12.85 30.21 12.00
CA ASP A 278 -12.33 28.99 12.65
C ASP A 278 -11.37 29.31 13.83
N ASN A 279 -10.68 30.46 13.85
CA ASN A 279 -9.86 30.85 15.02
C ASN A 279 -10.68 31.33 16.23
N ALA A 280 -11.99 31.56 16.06
CA ALA A 280 -12.91 32.02 17.09
C ALA A 280 -14.15 31.14 17.29
N ASP A 281 -14.37 30.12 16.45
CA ASP A 281 -15.37 29.09 16.71
C ASP A 281 -14.80 27.98 17.64
N THR A 282 -15.61 26.96 17.88
CA THR A 282 -15.37 25.87 18.82
C THR A 282 -16.04 24.57 18.37
N ASP A 283 -16.43 24.50 17.10
CA ASP A 283 -17.21 23.46 16.40
C ASP A 283 -17.06 23.73 14.88
N ASP A 284 -15.81 23.86 14.39
CA ASP A 284 -15.44 24.53 13.10
C ASP A 284 -16.14 23.95 11.85
N ASP A 285 -16.49 22.66 11.89
CA ASP A 285 -17.20 21.95 10.82
C ASP A 285 -18.74 21.86 11.00
N GLY A 286 -19.25 22.29 12.17
CA GLY A 286 -20.65 22.28 12.55
C GLY A 286 -21.29 20.89 12.72
N ASP A 287 -20.50 19.82 12.91
CA ASP A 287 -20.99 18.46 13.26
C ASP A 287 -21.75 18.45 14.60
N GLY A 288 -21.25 19.20 15.58
CA GLY A 288 -21.73 19.23 16.97
C GLY A 288 -20.81 18.53 17.98
N VAL A 289 -19.58 18.20 17.59
CA VAL A 289 -18.47 17.76 18.45
C VAL A 289 -17.38 18.84 18.41
N MET A 290 -17.25 19.58 19.51
CA MET A 290 -16.27 20.66 19.62
C MET A 290 -14.84 20.16 19.34
N ASP A 291 -14.10 20.83 18.46
CA ASP A 291 -12.70 20.61 18.03
C ASP A 291 -11.78 20.14 19.17
N SER A 292 -11.92 20.75 20.36
CA SER A 292 -11.20 20.34 21.59
C SER A 292 -11.31 18.86 22.01
N VAL A 293 -12.25 18.11 21.43
CA VAL A 293 -12.49 16.68 21.62
C VAL A 293 -12.80 15.95 20.31
N ASP A 294 -12.73 16.65 19.18
CA ASP A 294 -12.77 16.04 17.86
C ASP A 294 -11.35 15.61 17.43
N VAL A 295 -11.26 14.68 16.48
CA VAL A 295 -10.01 14.26 15.85
C VAL A 295 -9.89 14.83 14.42
N PHE A 296 -11.02 15.17 13.80
CA PHE A 296 -11.13 15.71 12.44
C PHE A 296 -11.93 17.02 12.45
N PRO A 297 -11.47 18.07 13.15
CA PRO A 297 -12.26 19.27 13.44
C PRO A 297 -12.76 20.06 12.23
N LEU A 298 -12.25 19.76 11.02
CA LEU A 298 -12.63 20.38 9.75
C LEU A 298 -13.44 19.44 8.82
N ASP A 299 -13.75 18.21 9.24
CA ASP A 299 -14.56 17.25 8.46
C ASP A 299 -15.81 16.77 9.21
N SER A 300 -16.92 17.47 8.94
CA SER A 300 -18.27 17.19 9.46
C SER A 300 -18.86 15.78 9.19
N SER A 301 -18.07 14.86 8.62
CA SER A 301 -18.40 13.46 8.46
C SER A 301 -17.60 12.49 9.33
N GLU A 302 -16.54 12.95 10.01
CA GLU A 302 -15.70 12.18 10.93
C GLU A 302 -15.56 12.88 12.29
N THR A 303 -15.38 12.12 13.37
CA THR A 303 -15.26 12.68 14.75
C THR A 303 -14.33 11.89 15.68
N MET A 304 -13.75 10.80 15.16
CA MET A 304 -13.06 9.80 15.95
C MET A 304 -12.15 8.97 15.06
N ASP A 305 -10.93 8.75 15.51
CA ASP A 305 -9.99 7.74 15.02
C ASP A 305 -9.70 6.82 16.22
N SER A 306 -10.21 5.59 16.15
CA SER A 306 -10.19 4.66 17.28
C SER A 306 -8.85 3.94 17.49
N ASP A 307 -8.01 3.83 16.46
CA ASP A 307 -6.71 3.14 16.54
C ASP A 307 -5.49 4.04 16.28
N GLY A 308 -5.69 5.23 15.74
CA GLY A 308 -4.72 6.31 15.62
C GLY A 308 -3.96 6.31 14.29
N ASP A 309 -4.60 5.88 13.21
CA ASP A 309 -3.98 5.72 11.89
C ASP A 309 -4.21 6.90 10.92
N GLY A 310 -5.15 7.80 11.23
CA GLY A 310 -5.47 8.99 10.42
C GLY A 310 -6.71 8.86 9.50
N VAL A 311 -7.43 7.73 9.46
CA VAL A 311 -8.74 7.64 8.79
C VAL A 311 -9.86 7.57 9.83
N GLY A 312 -10.90 8.40 9.66
CA GLY A 312 -12.00 8.45 10.62
C GLY A 312 -12.89 7.20 10.64
N ASP A 313 -13.38 6.86 11.84
CA ASP A 313 -14.20 5.69 12.19
C ASP A 313 -15.44 5.45 11.27
N ASN A 314 -15.97 6.47 10.56
CA ASN A 314 -17.12 6.28 9.66
C ASN A 314 -16.72 5.90 8.22
N SER A 315 -15.49 6.20 7.81
CA SER A 315 -14.92 5.91 6.50
C SER A 315 -13.99 4.71 6.51
N ASP A 316 -13.31 4.46 7.63
CA ASP A 316 -12.48 3.29 7.83
C ASP A 316 -13.31 1.98 7.86
N VAL A 317 -12.79 0.95 7.19
CA VAL A 317 -13.35 -0.41 7.20
C VAL A 317 -12.89 -1.20 8.44
N PHE A 318 -11.72 -0.86 9.03
CA PHE A 318 -11.10 -1.60 10.13
C PHE A 318 -10.72 -0.74 11.37
N PRO A 319 -11.65 0.04 11.99
CA PRO A 319 -11.38 1.06 13.02
C PRO A 319 -11.00 0.52 14.43
N ASP A 320 -10.24 -0.56 14.48
CA ASP A 320 -9.60 -1.18 15.65
C ASP A 320 -8.20 -1.74 15.25
N ASP A 321 -7.70 -1.52 14.01
CA ASP A 321 -6.46 -2.06 13.43
C ASP A 321 -5.77 -1.08 12.44
N ALA A 322 -4.98 -0.16 13.00
CA ALA A 322 -4.12 0.85 12.35
C ALA A 322 -3.09 0.37 11.30
N SER A 323 -3.21 -0.86 10.80
CA SER A 323 -2.46 -1.39 9.66
C SER A 323 -3.33 -1.69 8.43
N GLU A 324 -4.65 -1.54 8.53
CA GLU A 324 -5.63 -1.79 7.46
C GLU A 324 -6.68 -0.69 7.43
N ARG A 325 -7.01 -0.17 6.24
CA ARG A 325 -8.02 0.90 6.07
C ARG A 325 -9.11 0.57 5.05
N VAL A 326 -8.74 -0.26 4.07
CA VAL A 326 -9.51 -0.52 2.84
C VAL A 326 -9.71 -2.03 2.69
N ASP A 327 -10.92 -2.40 2.30
CA ASP A 327 -11.31 -3.75 1.86
C ASP A 327 -11.91 -3.59 0.45
N SER A 328 -11.05 -3.73 -0.57
CA SER A 328 -11.37 -3.39 -1.96
C SER A 328 -12.43 -4.28 -2.60
N ASP A 329 -12.66 -5.50 -2.09
CA ASP A 329 -13.65 -6.43 -2.64
C ASP A 329 -14.77 -6.88 -1.68
N GLY A 330 -14.63 -6.64 -0.37
CA GLY A 330 -15.64 -6.88 0.66
C GLY A 330 -15.57 -8.27 1.31
N ASP A 331 -14.38 -8.86 1.35
CA ASP A 331 -14.05 -10.17 1.90
C ASP A 331 -13.92 -10.15 3.44
N GLY A 332 -13.36 -9.06 3.99
CA GLY A 332 -13.10 -8.85 5.42
C GLY A 332 -11.65 -9.07 5.86
N VAL A 333 -10.71 -9.25 4.92
CA VAL A 333 -9.27 -9.00 5.08
C VAL A 333 -8.96 -7.63 4.45
N GLY A 334 -8.06 -6.85 5.06
CA GLY A 334 -7.68 -5.54 4.53
C GLY A 334 -6.63 -5.63 3.44
N ASP A 335 -6.64 -4.65 2.52
CA ASP A 335 -5.81 -4.61 1.31
C ASP A 335 -4.29 -4.73 1.57
N ASN A 336 -3.78 -4.41 2.77
CA ASN A 336 -2.35 -4.54 3.09
C ASN A 336 -1.95 -5.97 3.52
N SER A 337 -2.87 -6.71 4.14
CA SER A 337 -2.70 -8.13 4.50
C SER A 337 -3.17 -9.09 3.41
N ASP A 338 -4.03 -8.64 2.51
CA ASP A 338 -4.59 -9.44 1.43
C ASP A 338 -3.59 -9.58 0.26
N VAL A 339 -3.32 -10.82 -0.15
CA VAL A 339 -2.46 -11.12 -1.30
C VAL A 339 -3.20 -10.95 -2.64
N PHE A 340 -4.54 -10.96 -2.63
CA PHE A 340 -5.41 -10.79 -3.78
C PHE A 340 -6.55 -9.76 -3.53
N PRO A 341 -6.28 -8.45 -3.28
CA PRO A 341 -7.27 -7.41 -2.90
C PRO A 341 -8.38 -7.04 -3.93
N SER A 342 -8.75 -7.97 -4.80
CA SER A 342 -9.77 -7.80 -5.84
C SER A 342 -10.51 -9.09 -6.20
N ASP A 343 -10.25 -10.22 -5.53
CA ASP A 343 -11.03 -11.45 -5.64
C ASP A 343 -11.49 -11.95 -4.25
N ILE A 344 -12.73 -11.58 -3.91
CA ILE A 344 -13.53 -11.89 -2.69
C ILE A 344 -13.66 -13.39 -2.30
N ASN A 345 -12.86 -14.27 -2.89
CA ASN A 345 -12.77 -15.69 -2.61
C ASN A 345 -11.35 -16.13 -2.23
N GLU A 346 -10.33 -15.29 -2.38
CA GLU A 346 -8.90 -15.57 -2.14
C GLU A 346 -8.27 -14.43 -1.37
N TRP A 347 -7.56 -14.73 -0.26
CA TRP A 347 -6.93 -13.70 0.58
C TRP A 347 -5.50 -14.06 1.01
N SER A 348 -4.98 -15.21 0.55
CA SER A 348 -3.71 -15.76 1.00
C SER A 348 -3.12 -16.68 -0.08
N ASP A 349 -1.81 -16.59 -0.26
CA ASP A 349 -0.97 -17.49 -1.07
C ASP A 349 0.17 -17.96 -0.15
N TYR A 350 0.05 -19.17 0.40
CA TYR A 350 0.97 -19.62 1.44
C TYR A 350 2.36 -20.03 0.92
N ASP A 351 2.50 -20.39 -0.36
CA ASP A 351 3.76 -20.88 -0.95
C ASP A 351 4.33 -20.03 -2.10
N GLY A 352 3.60 -19.03 -2.55
CA GLY A 352 4.04 -17.94 -3.43
C GLY A 352 3.97 -18.27 -4.92
N ASP A 353 3.02 -19.10 -5.35
CA ASP A 353 2.87 -19.53 -6.74
C ASP A 353 1.96 -18.62 -7.59
N GLY A 354 1.14 -17.79 -6.94
CA GLY A 354 0.19 -16.86 -7.56
C GLY A 354 -1.26 -17.37 -7.67
N VAL A 355 -1.59 -18.53 -7.09
CA VAL A 355 -2.95 -19.05 -6.93
C VAL A 355 -3.34 -18.99 -5.44
N GLY A 356 -4.55 -18.52 -5.16
CA GLY A 356 -5.01 -18.38 -3.77
C GLY A 356 -5.33 -19.71 -3.09
N ASP A 357 -5.04 -19.78 -1.79
CA ASP A 357 -5.19 -20.94 -0.88
C ASP A 357 -6.57 -21.63 -0.93
N ASN A 358 -7.66 -20.95 -1.35
CA ASN A 358 -8.99 -21.56 -1.43
C ASN A 358 -9.31 -22.19 -2.81
N SER A 359 -8.62 -21.75 -3.86
CA SER A 359 -8.72 -22.30 -5.22
C SER A 359 -7.64 -23.34 -5.52
N ASP A 360 -6.48 -23.21 -4.88
CA ASP A 360 -5.37 -24.14 -5.04
C ASP A 360 -5.65 -25.52 -4.41
N ALA A 361 -5.36 -26.58 -5.17
CA ALA A 361 -5.46 -27.97 -4.73
C ALA A 361 -4.30 -28.38 -3.78
N PHE A 362 -3.14 -27.72 -3.84
CA PHE A 362 -1.95 -28.02 -3.02
C PHE A 362 -1.29 -26.77 -2.37
N PRO A 363 -1.94 -26.04 -1.42
CA PRO A 363 -1.47 -24.75 -0.82
C PRO A 363 -0.20 -24.77 0.05
N ASN A 364 0.73 -25.67 -0.23
CA ASN A 364 2.03 -25.86 0.43
C ASN A 364 3.12 -26.38 -0.56
N ASP A 365 2.87 -26.43 -1.87
CA ASP A 365 3.78 -26.86 -2.93
C ASP A 365 3.62 -25.95 -4.17
N SER A 366 4.38 -24.84 -4.21
CA SER A 366 4.41 -23.82 -5.28
C SER A 366 4.92 -24.30 -6.66
N THR A 367 4.74 -25.58 -6.96
CA THR A 367 4.88 -26.16 -8.28
C THR A 367 3.59 -26.80 -8.81
N GLU A 368 2.56 -27.01 -7.98
CA GLU A 368 1.32 -27.74 -8.31
C GLU A 368 0.08 -26.94 -7.85
N ASP A 369 -0.69 -26.36 -8.77
CA ASP A 369 -1.92 -25.62 -8.46
C ASP A 369 -3.22 -26.44 -8.67
N THR A 370 -3.13 -27.49 -9.49
CA THR A 370 -4.29 -28.15 -10.11
C THR A 370 -4.27 -29.67 -9.87
N ASP A 371 -5.39 -30.21 -9.40
CA ASP A 371 -5.75 -31.63 -9.44
C ASP A 371 -6.98 -31.77 -10.36
N SER A 372 -6.77 -32.11 -11.63
CA SER A 372 -7.81 -32.09 -12.65
C SER A 372 -8.86 -33.20 -12.53
N ASP A 373 -8.67 -34.22 -11.68
CA ASP A 373 -9.61 -35.33 -11.51
C ASP A 373 -9.93 -35.80 -10.06
N ASP A 374 -9.47 -35.06 -9.05
CA ASP A 374 -9.67 -35.25 -7.60
C ASP A 374 -8.98 -36.52 -7.03
N ASP A 375 -7.82 -36.90 -7.58
CA ASP A 375 -7.05 -38.10 -7.24
C ASP A 375 -6.05 -37.90 -6.08
N GLY A 376 -5.51 -36.68 -5.94
CA GLY A 376 -4.52 -36.29 -4.94
C GLY A 376 -3.07 -36.26 -5.42
N VAL A 377 -2.83 -36.31 -6.74
CA VAL A 377 -1.54 -36.02 -7.39
C VAL A 377 -1.77 -34.84 -8.36
N GLY A 378 -0.90 -33.82 -8.30
CA GLY A 378 -1.06 -32.63 -9.13
C GLY A 378 -0.74 -32.86 -10.61
N ASP A 379 -1.35 -32.05 -11.47
CA ASP A 379 -1.27 -32.13 -12.94
C ASP A 379 0.18 -32.09 -13.50
N ASN A 380 1.17 -31.57 -12.76
CA ASN A 380 2.58 -31.57 -13.19
C ASN A 380 3.28 -32.91 -12.90
N SER A 381 2.95 -33.54 -11.77
CA SER A 381 3.50 -34.82 -11.31
C SER A 381 2.76 -36.04 -11.88
N ASP A 382 1.50 -35.87 -12.27
CA ASP A 382 0.67 -36.94 -12.80
C ASP A 382 0.95 -37.23 -14.29
N ALA A 383 1.13 -38.52 -14.61
CA ALA A 383 1.22 -39.03 -15.97
C ALA A 383 -0.13 -39.05 -16.71
N PHE A 384 -1.27 -39.10 -16.01
CA PHE A 384 -2.62 -39.11 -16.59
C PHE A 384 -3.62 -38.17 -15.86
N PRO A 385 -3.45 -36.82 -15.91
CA PRO A 385 -4.24 -35.82 -15.16
C PRO A 385 -5.77 -35.77 -15.40
N TYR A 386 -6.39 -36.77 -16.03
CA TYR A 386 -7.82 -36.85 -16.28
C TYR A 386 -8.37 -38.29 -16.13
N ASP A 387 -7.63 -39.23 -15.52
CA ASP A 387 -8.08 -40.57 -15.13
C ASP A 387 -7.70 -40.89 -13.66
N PRO A 388 -8.62 -40.69 -12.67
CA PRO A 388 -8.36 -40.69 -11.21
C PRO A 388 -8.19 -42.10 -10.62
N LEU A 389 -7.46 -42.94 -11.36
CA LEU A 389 -7.08 -44.31 -11.06
C LEU A 389 -5.60 -44.54 -11.43
N GLU A 390 -5.01 -43.75 -12.34
CA GLU A 390 -3.69 -43.95 -12.93
C GLU A 390 -2.81 -42.72 -12.71
N THR A 391 -1.86 -42.76 -11.79
CA THR A 391 -0.99 -41.60 -11.50
C THR A 391 0.45 -41.73 -12.02
N THR A 392 0.81 -42.87 -12.60
CA THR A 392 2.20 -43.22 -12.89
C THR A 392 2.29 -44.03 -14.18
N ASP A 393 3.22 -43.63 -15.05
CA ASP A 393 3.71 -44.38 -16.21
C ASP A 393 5.21 -44.61 -16.00
N SER A 394 5.57 -45.76 -15.42
CA SER A 394 6.93 -46.05 -14.94
C SER A 394 7.98 -46.23 -16.06
N ASP A 395 7.57 -46.46 -17.31
CA ASP A 395 8.48 -46.68 -18.44
C ASP A 395 8.22 -45.82 -19.71
N GLY A 396 7.15 -45.03 -19.73
CA GLY A 396 6.84 -44.00 -20.72
C GLY A 396 6.12 -44.53 -21.97
N ASP A 397 5.36 -45.60 -21.83
CA ASP A 397 4.64 -46.32 -22.88
C ASP A 397 3.24 -45.72 -23.18
N GLY A 398 2.65 -45.01 -22.21
CA GLY A 398 1.32 -44.40 -22.28
C GLY A 398 0.17 -45.27 -21.77
N VAL A 399 0.46 -46.35 -21.04
CA VAL A 399 -0.49 -47.10 -20.20
C VAL A 399 -0.04 -46.97 -18.74
N GLY A 400 -0.98 -46.67 -17.84
CA GLY A 400 -0.63 -46.47 -16.43
C GLY A 400 -0.33 -47.77 -15.70
N ASP A 401 0.50 -47.65 -14.65
CA ASP A 401 1.00 -48.75 -13.81
C ASP A 401 -0.10 -49.62 -13.18
N ASN A 402 -1.37 -49.18 -13.10
CA ASN A 402 -2.48 -50.00 -12.60
C ASN A 402 -3.07 -50.92 -13.67
N THR A 403 -3.10 -50.46 -14.93
CA THR A 403 -3.60 -51.22 -16.09
C THR A 403 -2.53 -52.09 -16.72
N ASP A 404 -1.27 -51.68 -16.67
CA ASP A 404 -0.15 -52.44 -17.24
C ASP A 404 0.20 -53.67 -16.38
N GLU A 405 0.32 -54.82 -17.03
CA GLU A 405 0.76 -56.07 -16.41
C GLU A 405 2.31 -56.17 -16.33
N LEU A 406 3.04 -55.31 -17.06
CA LEU A 406 4.50 -55.24 -17.17
C LEU A 406 5.07 -53.79 -17.08
N PRO A 407 4.75 -53.00 -16.02
CA PRO A 407 4.98 -51.53 -15.93
C PRO A 407 6.45 -51.07 -15.79
N ASN A 408 7.41 -51.82 -16.32
CA ASN A 408 8.84 -51.47 -16.37
C ASN A 408 9.48 -51.90 -17.73
N ASP A 409 8.69 -52.29 -18.72
CA ASP A 409 9.09 -52.67 -20.07
C ASP A 409 8.15 -52.04 -21.12
N SER A 410 8.49 -50.82 -21.58
CA SER A 410 7.76 -50.03 -22.59
C SER A 410 7.68 -50.66 -24.01
N THR A 411 7.87 -51.97 -24.12
CA THR A 411 7.58 -52.76 -25.31
C THR A 411 6.45 -53.78 -25.13
N GLU A 412 5.95 -53.99 -23.91
CA GLU A 412 4.94 -55.01 -23.56
C GLU A 412 3.97 -54.49 -22.49
N GLN A 413 2.66 -54.49 -22.78
CA GLN A 413 1.63 -53.97 -21.86
C GLN A 413 0.80 -55.08 -21.17
N LYS A 414 1.17 -56.35 -21.39
CA LYS A 414 0.26 -57.48 -21.16
C LYS A 414 0.99 -58.82 -21.03
N ASP A 415 0.63 -59.60 -20.02
CA ASP A 415 1.13 -60.95 -19.71
C ASP A 415 -0.08 -61.85 -19.39
N SER A 416 -0.61 -62.52 -20.44
CA SER A 416 -1.85 -63.31 -20.36
C SER A 416 -1.87 -64.44 -19.33
N ASP A 417 -0.71 -64.96 -18.93
CA ASP A 417 -0.62 -66.15 -18.09
C ASP A 417 0.26 -66.00 -16.83
N GLY A 418 1.01 -64.90 -16.72
CA GLY A 418 1.67 -64.42 -15.51
C GLY A 418 3.06 -65.01 -15.29
N ASP A 419 3.80 -65.30 -16.37
CA ASP A 419 5.15 -65.87 -16.29
C ASP A 419 6.29 -64.84 -16.26
N GLY A 420 6.00 -63.59 -16.64
CA GLY A 420 6.93 -62.47 -16.68
C GLY A 420 7.51 -62.15 -18.07
N VAL A 421 7.02 -62.77 -19.15
CA VAL A 421 7.31 -62.40 -20.54
C VAL A 421 6.04 -61.89 -21.21
N GLY A 422 6.11 -60.72 -21.86
CA GLY A 422 4.94 -60.10 -22.47
C GLY A 422 4.39 -60.81 -23.71
N ASP A 423 3.08 -60.70 -23.90
CA ASP A 423 2.26 -61.29 -24.99
C ASP A 423 2.87 -61.14 -26.41
N SER A 424 3.69 -60.11 -26.66
CA SER A 424 4.29 -59.82 -27.97
C SER A 424 5.69 -60.43 -28.16
N SER A 425 6.39 -60.70 -27.06
CA SER A 425 7.73 -61.32 -27.02
C SER A 425 7.67 -62.83 -26.73
N ASP A 426 6.61 -63.30 -26.08
CA ASP A 426 6.35 -64.70 -25.79
C ASP A 426 5.85 -65.48 -27.03
N ALA A 427 6.46 -66.65 -27.28
CA ALA A 427 6.04 -67.58 -28.32
C ALA A 427 4.75 -68.36 -27.98
N PHE A 428 4.40 -68.49 -26.70
CA PHE A 428 3.24 -69.22 -26.18
C PHE A 428 2.40 -68.42 -25.13
N PRO A 429 1.80 -67.25 -25.46
CA PRO A 429 1.11 -66.31 -24.53
C PRO A 429 -0.13 -66.79 -23.75
N ASN A 430 -0.26 -68.08 -23.43
CA ASN A 430 -1.32 -68.69 -22.64
C ASN A 430 -0.82 -69.96 -21.89
N ASP A 431 0.49 -70.25 -21.84
CA ASP A 431 1.12 -71.37 -21.15
C ASP A 431 2.35 -70.91 -20.33
N SER A 432 2.09 -70.48 -19.09
CA SER A 432 3.04 -69.93 -18.10
C SER A 432 4.18 -70.86 -17.64
N THR A 433 4.52 -71.86 -18.45
CA THR A 433 5.68 -72.71 -18.28
C THR A 433 6.72 -72.50 -19.39
N GLU A 434 6.35 -71.84 -20.49
CA GLU A 434 7.11 -71.77 -21.73
C GLU A 434 7.02 -70.39 -22.39
N ASP A 435 8.18 -69.75 -22.58
CA ASP A 435 8.29 -68.42 -23.22
C ASP A 435 8.92 -68.48 -24.64
N THR A 436 9.64 -69.58 -24.96
CA THR A 436 10.61 -69.61 -26.06
C THR A 436 10.34 -70.75 -27.05
N ASP A 437 10.36 -70.43 -28.35
CA ASP A 437 10.44 -71.37 -29.47
C ASP A 437 11.71 -71.04 -30.29
N SER A 438 12.85 -71.63 -29.88
CA SER A 438 14.17 -71.27 -30.40
C SER A 438 14.38 -71.61 -31.89
N ASP A 439 13.60 -72.55 -32.45
CA ASP A 439 13.74 -72.99 -33.84
C ASP A 439 12.49 -72.78 -34.73
N GLY A 440 11.34 -72.45 -34.14
CA GLY A 440 10.11 -72.06 -34.79
C GLY A 440 9.21 -73.22 -35.23
N ASP A 441 9.32 -74.40 -34.59
CA ASP A 441 8.51 -75.58 -34.93
C ASP A 441 7.16 -75.67 -34.21
N GLY A 442 6.94 -74.83 -33.18
CA GLY A 442 5.70 -74.73 -32.41
C GLY A 442 5.60 -75.68 -31.22
N VAL A 443 6.71 -76.26 -30.77
CA VAL A 443 6.88 -76.87 -29.44
C VAL A 443 7.97 -76.09 -28.72
N GLY A 444 7.69 -75.63 -27.50
CA GLY A 444 8.63 -74.78 -26.80
C GLY A 444 9.82 -75.52 -26.17
N ASP A 445 10.85 -74.73 -25.88
CA ASP A 445 12.17 -75.14 -25.40
C ASP A 445 12.14 -75.98 -24.10
N ASN A 446 11.14 -75.82 -23.23
CA ASN A 446 10.94 -76.62 -22.02
C ASN A 446 10.47 -78.05 -22.31
N SER A 447 9.71 -78.20 -23.41
CA SER A 447 9.01 -79.42 -23.80
C SER A 447 9.70 -80.16 -24.94
N ASP A 448 10.61 -79.49 -25.64
CA ASP A 448 11.44 -80.08 -26.68
C ASP A 448 12.73 -80.75 -26.15
N ASP A 449 12.99 -81.97 -26.60
CA ASP A 449 14.27 -82.68 -26.40
C ASP A 449 15.41 -82.15 -27.30
N TYR A 450 15.14 -81.31 -28.31
CA TYR A 450 16.09 -80.72 -29.27
C TYR A 450 15.80 -79.25 -29.72
N PRO A 451 15.75 -78.24 -28.82
CA PRO A 451 15.31 -76.85 -29.13
C PRO A 451 16.07 -76.04 -30.23
N ASP A 452 17.01 -76.64 -30.95
CA ASP A 452 17.78 -76.04 -32.06
C ASP A 452 17.55 -76.78 -33.43
N ASP A 453 16.66 -77.77 -33.53
CA ASP A 453 16.45 -78.63 -34.72
C ASP A 453 14.95 -78.73 -35.11
N PRO A 454 14.43 -77.86 -36.02
CA PRO A 454 12.99 -77.61 -36.29
C PRO A 454 12.29 -78.70 -37.09
N PHE A 455 12.72 -79.93 -36.84
CA PHE A 455 12.26 -81.18 -37.41
C PHE A 455 12.17 -82.29 -36.34
N ARG A 456 12.37 -82.00 -35.04
CA ARG A 456 12.51 -83.00 -33.97
C ARG A 456 12.10 -82.50 -32.57
N THR A 457 10.89 -82.84 -32.13
CA THR A 457 10.40 -82.44 -30.80
C THR A 457 10.57 -83.47 -29.67
N GLU A 458 10.81 -84.74 -30.00
CA GLU A 458 10.89 -85.84 -29.03
C GLU A 458 12.17 -86.68 -29.21
N LYS A 459 12.83 -87.04 -28.11
CA LYS A 459 13.94 -88.01 -28.14
C LYS A 459 13.46 -89.36 -28.65
N GLU A 460 14.15 -89.91 -29.67
CA GLU A 460 14.00 -91.32 -30.06
C GLU A 460 14.36 -92.22 -28.87
N ASP A 461 13.36 -92.60 -28.07
CA ASP A 461 13.58 -93.37 -26.85
C ASP A 461 14.24 -94.71 -27.19
N GLY A 462 15.28 -95.07 -26.43
CA GLY A 462 16.16 -96.21 -26.70
C GLY A 462 15.49 -97.59 -26.55
N GLY A 463 14.16 -97.63 -26.48
CA GLY A 463 13.32 -98.81 -26.45
C GLY A 463 13.21 -99.48 -27.81
N SER A 464 14.05 -100.49 -28.03
CA SER A 464 14.06 -101.27 -29.28
C SER A 464 12.67 -101.81 -29.69
N PHE A 465 12.06 -101.23 -30.72
CA PHE A 465 11.02 -101.89 -31.50
C PHE A 465 11.22 -101.73 -33.00
N LEU A 466 11.50 -102.86 -33.67
CA LEU A 466 11.75 -102.93 -35.11
C LEU A 466 10.44 -102.75 -35.93
N PRO A 467 10.55 -102.34 -37.21
CA PRO A 467 9.60 -101.41 -37.80
C PRO A 467 8.38 -102.06 -38.45
N GLY A 468 7.30 -101.28 -38.53
CA GLY A 468 6.20 -101.52 -39.47
C GLY A 468 4.91 -100.81 -39.07
N PHE A 469 4.63 -99.65 -39.64
CA PHE A 469 3.81 -99.54 -40.86
C PHE A 469 3.74 -98.07 -41.32
N SER A 470 3.84 -97.83 -42.63
CA SER A 470 3.62 -96.50 -43.20
C SER A 470 2.14 -96.11 -43.14
N SER A 471 1.84 -94.98 -42.53
CA SER A 471 0.59 -94.23 -42.76
C SER A 471 0.91 -92.77 -43.02
N VAL A 472 1.25 -92.46 -44.26
CA VAL A 472 1.36 -91.08 -44.78
C VAL A 472 0.03 -90.69 -45.42
N MET A 473 -0.40 -89.45 -45.16
CA MET A 473 -1.63 -88.78 -45.62
C MET A 473 -2.95 -89.30 -45.01
N GLY A 474 -3.86 -88.46 -44.52
CA GLY A 474 -3.94 -86.99 -44.57
C GLY A 474 -5.22 -86.53 -45.27
N ILE A 475 -6.26 -86.19 -44.49
CA ILE A 475 -7.52 -85.59 -44.97
C ILE A 475 -8.15 -84.76 -43.83
N VAL A 476 -8.89 -83.70 -44.21
CA VAL A 476 -9.73 -82.80 -43.38
C VAL A 476 -8.92 -81.68 -42.70
N SER A 477 -9.16 -80.39 -42.94
CA SER A 477 -10.06 -79.73 -43.92
C SER A 477 -9.69 -78.26 -44.17
N LEU A 478 -10.18 -77.66 -45.26
CA LEU A 478 -10.28 -76.18 -45.40
C LEU A 478 -11.45 -75.78 -46.32
N LEU A 479 -12.04 -74.62 -46.00
CA LEU A 479 -13.07 -73.84 -46.71
C LEU A 479 -14.52 -74.36 -46.72
N GLY A 480 -15.46 -73.51 -46.28
CA GLY A 480 -16.86 -73.68 -46.68
C GLY A 480 -18.01 -72.93 -45.99
N ALA A 481 -17.82 -71.80 -45.30
CA ALA A 481 -18.96 -71.00 -44.80
C ALA A 481 -18.84 -69.53 -45.20
N ALA A 482 -19.64 -69.11 -46.18
CA ALA A 482 -19.76 -67.71 -46.59
C ALA A 482 -20.94 -67.05 -45.85
N ILE A 483 -20.71 -65.90 -45.23
CA ILE A 483 -21.76 -64.96 -44.87
C ILE A 483 -21.46 -63.61 -45.53
N ILE A 484 -22.50 -63.04 -46.12
CA ILE A 484 -22.47 -61.81 -46.90
C ILE A 484 -22.71 -60.62 -45.97
N VAL A 485 -21.82 -59.63 -45.99
CA VAL A 485 -22.14 -58.26 -45.56
C VAL A 485 -21.78 -57.30 -46.68
N THR A 486 -22.78 -56.55 -47.14
CA THR A 486 -22.65 -55.61 -48.27
C THR A 486 -22.13 -54.25 -47.78
N GLY A 487 -20.86 -53.94 -48.07
CA GLY A 487 -20.33 -52.58 -47.96
C GLY A 487 -20.79 -51.69 -49.12
N ARG A 488 -21.21 -50.46 -48.82
CA ARG A 488 -21.65 -49.46 -49.83
C ARG A 488 -20.86 -48.16 -49.65
N ARG A 489 -20.03 -47.82 -50.64
CA ARG A 489 -19.22 -46.58 -50.82
C ARG A 489 -19.01 -46.46 -52.34
N LYS A 490 -18.97 -45.31 -53.02
CA LYS A 490 -19.17 -43.88 -52.67
C LYS A 490 -20.01 -43.23 -53.79
N GLU A 491 -20.74 -42.17 -53.47
CA GLU A 491 -20.48 -40.81 -53.99
C GLU A 491 -20.83 -39.84 -52.85
#